data_AF-A0A914RYF4-F1
#
_entry.id   AF-A0A914RYF4-F1
#
_cell.length_a   1.000
_cell.length_b   1.000
_cell.length_c   1.000
_cell.angle_alpha   90.00
_cell.angle_beta   90.00
_cell.angle_gamma   90.00
#
_symmetry.space_group_name_H-M   'P 1'
#
loop_
_entity.id
_entity.type
_entity.pdbx_description
1 polymer ?
#
loop_
_entity_poly.entity_id
_entity_poly.type
_entity_poly.pdbx_seq_one_letter_code
_entity_poly.pdbx_strand_id
1 'polypeptide(L)'
;MQIRHNAIGVIVNSFQVTLKAELISQMNPPKFEKTEDMSNLTFLNDASVLHNLRARYSAMLIYTYSGLFCVVINPYKRLPIYTDSVAHMFMGKRKSEMPPHLFAVSDEAYRSMLQNHENQSMLITGESGADLLEKSRVIRQAPGERCYHIFYQMTSDYKAELKPLLLLDRPMREYWFVAQAELTVDGMDDAEEFKLTDEAFDILHFTAEEKLNCYKLMSAHMHIGNMKFKQRPREEQAEPDEIDEAEKVTSGLFSTTNYHPTRSMI
;
A
#
# COMPACT_ATOMS: atom_id res chain seq x y z
N MET A 1 57.34 -13.33 -7.57
CA MET A 1 56.40 -13.22 -8.70
C MET A 1 55.07 -13.80 -8.25
N GLN A 2 54.23 -12.97 -7.60
CA GLN A 2 52.97 -13.40 -7.00
C GLN A 2 51.89 -13.31 -8.08
N ILE A 3 51.37 -14.45 -8.51
CA ILE A 3 50.50 -14.51 -9.67
C ILE A 3 49.10 -14.04 -9.24
N ARG A 4 48.65 -12.90 -9.77
CA ARG A 4 47.29 -12.37 -9.61
C ARG A 4 46.31 -13.20 -10.46
N HIS A 5 46.10 -14.46 -10.10
CA HIS A 5 45.38 -15.43 -10.93
C HIS A 5 43.86 -15.22 -11.06
N ASN A 6 43.26 -14.18 -10.47
CA ASN A 6 41.81 -14.03 -10.50
C ASN A 6 41.31 -12.58 -10.62
N ALA A 7 42.13 -11.68 -11.16
CA ALA A 7 41.83 -10.26 -11.27
C ALA A 7 41.82 -9.83 -12.75
N ILE A 8 40.73 -9.23 -13.20
CA ILE A 8 40.49 -8.76 -14.57
C ILE A 8 40.43 -7.23 -14.56
N GLY A 9 41.15 -6.58 -15.46
CA GLY A 9 41.07 -5.14 -15.69
C GLY A 9 39.88 -4.81 -16.60
N VAL A 10 38.96 -3.97 -16.13
CA VAL A 10 37.77 -3.51 -16.85
C VAL A 10 37.83 -2.00 -17.00
N ILE A 11 37.47 -1.47 -18.16
CA ILE A 11 37.38 -0.03 -18.39
C ILE A 11 35.91 0.39 -18.24
N VAL A 12 35.63 1.28 -17.28
CA VAL A 12 34.30 1.85 -17.04
C VAL A 12 34.43 3.37 -17.14
N ASN A 13 33.71 4.00 -18.07
CA ASN A 13 33.73 5.46 -18.27
C ASN A 13 35.15 6.05 -18.40
N SER A 14 36.02 5.36 -19.15
CA SER A 14 37.45 5.72 -19.33
C SER A 14 38.35 5.54 -18.10
N PHE A 15 37.84 4.99 -16.99
CA PHE A 15 38.63 4.61 -15.82
C PHE A 15 38.89 3.10 -15.80
N GLN A 16 40.13 2.71 -15.54
CA GLN A 16 40.49 1.30 -15.39
C GLN A 16 40.26 0.85 -13.95
N VAL A 17 39.43 -0.16 -13.77
CA VAL A 17 39.14 -0.79 -12.47
C VAL A 17 39.56 -2.25 -12.56
N THR A 18 40.21 -2.76 -11.51
CA THR A 18 40.56 -4.19 -11.42
C THR A 18 39.53 -4.88 -10.54
N LEU A 19 38.81 -5.84 -11.10
CA LEU A 19 37.77 -6.61 -10.41
C LEU A 19 38.14 -8.08 -10.38
N LYS A 20 37.57 -8.83 -9.43
CA LYS A 20 37.67 -10.29 -9.43
C LYS A 20 36.83 -10.86 -10.58
N ALA A 21 37.28 -11.95 -11.19
CA ALA A 21 36.56 -12.57 -12.31
C ALA A 21 35.12 -12.98 -11.94
N GLU A 22 34.89 -13.39 -10.69
CA GLU A 22 33.56 -13.76 -10.16
C GLU A 22 32.54 -12.61 -10.15
N LEU A 23 33.00 -11.36 -10.16
CA LEU A 23 32.14 -10.17 -10.19
C LEU A 23 31.79 -9.73 -11.63
N ILE A 24 32.31 -10.43 -12.64
CA ILE A 24 32.13 -10.07 -14.05
C ILE A 24 31.10 -11.00 -14.69
N SER A 25 30.08 -10.39 -15.27
CA SER A 25 29.00 -11.09 -15.97
C SER A 25 29.05 -10.81 -17.47
N GLN A 26 28.54 -11.75 -18.27
CA GLN A 26 28.45 -11.59 -19.72
C GLN A 26 27.36 -10.59 -20.09
N MET A 27 27.64 -9.76 -21.10
CA MET A 27 26.69 -8.79 -21.64
C MET A 27 25.94 -9.40 -22.84
N ASN A 28 24.63 -9.19 -22.89
CA ASN A 28 23.83 -9.60 -24.04
C ASN A 28 24.21 -8.78 -25.30
N PRO A 29 24.19 -9.40 -26.49
CA PRO A 29 24.41 -8.66 -27.74
C PRO A 29 23.37 -7.54 -27.96
N PRO A 30 23.71 -6.46 -28.70
CA PRO A 30 22.82 -5.32 -28.92
C PRO A 30 21.44 -5.64 -29.53
N LYS A 31 21.31 -6.78 -30.22
CA LYS A 31 20.01 -7.24 -30.77
C LYS A 31 18.92 -7.47 -29.70
N PHE A 32 19.32 -7.65 -28.43
CA PHE A 32 18.41 -7.86 -27.31
C PHE A 32 18.11 -6.56 -26.54
N GLU A 33 18.56 -5.42 -27.03
CA GLU A 33 18.31 -4.12 -26.40
C GLU A 33 16.79 -3.87 -26.31
N LYS A 34 16.31 -3.54 -25.12
CA LYS A 34 14.90 -3.28 -24.81
C LYS A 34 13.95 -4.43 -25.20
N THR A 35 14.41 -5.68 -25.14
CA THR A 35 13.58 -6.86 -25.40
C THR A 35 12.28 -6.83 -24.58
N GLU A 36 11.17 -7.22 -25.22
CA GLU A 36 9.85 -7.27 -24.61
C GLU A 36 9.70 -8.42 -23.63
N ASP A 37 10.38 -9.54 -23.88
CA ASP A 37 10.47 -10.68 -22.97
C ASP A 37 11.93 -10.98 -22.64
N MET A 38 12.28 -10.84 -21.37
CA MET A 38 13.62 -11.07 -20.86
C MET A 38 13.98 -12.56 -20.78
N SER A 39 13.00 -13.48 -20.86
CA SER A 39 13.32 -14.91 -20.99
C SER A 39 14.04 -15.25 -22.29
N ASN A 40 14.00 -14.35 -23.28
CA ASN A 40 14.65 -14.51 -24.57
C ASN A 40 16.13 -14.04 -24.56
N LEU A 41 16.62 -13.48 -23.45
CA LEU A 41 18.02 -13.09 -23.33
C LEU A 41 18.93 -14.31 -23.42
N THR A 42 20.09 -14.16 -24.07
CA THR A 42 21.09 -15.25 -24.17
C THR A 42 21.83 -15.45 -22.86
N PHE A 43 22.20 -14.36 -22.19
CA PHE A 43 22.85 -14.40 -20.89
C PHE A 43 21.87 -13.90 -19.83
N LEU A 44 21.40 -14.82 -18.99
CA LEU A 44 20.49 -14.51 -17.88
C LEU A 44 21.31 -14.26 -16.62
N ASN A 45 21.48 -12.98 -16.29
CA ASN A 45 22.11 -12.51 -15.07
C ASN A 45 21.45 -11.21 -14.61
N ASP A 46 21.61 -10.88 -13.33
CA ASP A 46 20.97 -9.72 -12.69
C ASP A 46 21.31 -8.41 -13.42
N ALA A 47 22.55 -8.27 -13.89
CA ALA A 47 23.00 -7.10 -14.64
C ALA A 47 22.25 -6.93 -15.98
N SER A 48 21.95 -8.02 -16.68
CA SER A 48 21.22 -8.00 -17.95
C SER A 48 19.75 -7.68 -17.77
N VAL A 49 19.11 -8.25 -16.74
CA VAL A 49 17.73 -7.93 -16.36
C VAL A 49 17.62 -6.46 -15.99
N LEU A 50 18.49 -5.98 -15.10
CA LEU A 50 18.54 -4.58 -14.67
C LEU A 50 18.79 -3.63 -15.86
N HIS A 51 19.72 -3.96 -16.75
CA HIS A 51 20.01 -3.14 -17.93
C HIS A 51 18.79 -3.02 -18.85
N ASN A 52 18.12 -4.14 -19.15
CA ASN A 52 16.95 -4.13 -20.04
C ASN A 52 15.79 -3.33 -19.44
N LEU A 53 15.48 -3.58 -18.17
CA LEU A 53 14.45 -2.84 -17.42
C LEU A 53 14.76 -1.33 -17.40
N ARG A 54 16.00 -0.94 -17.09
CA ARG A 54 16.43 0.47 -17.09
C ARG A 54 16.33 1.11 -18.47
N ALA A 55 16.74 0.41 -19.52
CA ALA A 55 16.70 0.93 -20.89
C ALA A 55 15.26 1.13 -21.38
N ARG A 56 14.35 0.20 -21.05
CA ARG A 56 12.91 0.31 -21.36
C ARG A 56 12.26 1.43 -20.56
N TYR A 57 12.52 1.49 -19.27
CA TYR A 57 12.01 2.56 -18.39
C TYR A 57 12.45 3.95 -18.86
N SER A 58 13.70 4.11 -19.29
CA SER A 58 14.22 5.36 -19.85
C SER A 58 13.50 5.79 -21.14
N ALA A 59 12.85 4.86 -21.84
CA ALA A 59 12.00 5.10 -22.99
C ALA A 59 10.50 5.17 -22.64
N MET A 60 10.15 5.26 -21.35
CA MET A 60 8.77 5.23 -20.83
C MET A 60 7.99 3.94 -21.15
N LEU A 61 8.71 2.83 -21.40
CA LEU A 61 8.13 1.50 -21.57
C LEU A 61 8.14 0.78 -20.22
N ILE A 62 7.06 0.92 -19.46
CA ILE A 62 7.01 0.48 -18.05
C ILE A 62 6.77 -1.03 -17.88
N TYR A 63 6.19 -1.69 -18.90
CA TYR A 63 5.87 -3.10 -18.89
C TYR A 63 6.95 -3.90 -19.62
N THR A 64 7.38 -5.01 -19.02
CA THR A 64 8.34 -5.95 -19.61
C THR A 64 8.01 -7.36 -19.15
N TYR A 65 7.96 -8.33 -20.06
CA TYR A 65 7.81 -9.73 -19.68
C TYR A 65 9.12 -10.34 -19.18
N SER A 66 8.97 -11.33 -18.31
CA SER A 66 10.05 -12.23 -17.89
C SER A 66 9.47 -13.64 -17.83
N GLY A 67 9.30 -14.26 -19.00
CA GLY A 67 8.58 -15.52 -19.15
C GLY A 67 7.11 -15.36 -18.75
N LEU A 68 6.70 -15.99 -17.66
CA LEU A 68 5.32 -15.90 -17.15
C LEU A 68 5.03 -14.57 -16.44
N PHE A 69 6.06 -13.88 -15.95
CA PHE A 69 5.88 -12.66 -15.18
C PHE A 69 5.72 -11.44 -16.10
N CYS A 70 4.87 -10.50 -15.68
CA CYS A 70 4.80 -9.16 -16.24
C CYS A 70 5.37 -8.18 -15.22
N VAL A 71 6.59 -7.70 -15.47
CA VAL A 71 7.28 -6.73 -14.61
C VAL A 71 6.79 -5.33 -14.98
N VAL A 72 6.43 -4.54 -13.96
CA VAL A 72 5.96 -3.17 -14.10
C VAL A 72 6.83 -2.25 -13.26
N ILE A 73 7.33 -1.16 -13.85
CA ILE A 73 8.08 -0.14 -13.13
C ILE A 73 7.23 1.13 -13.05
N ASN A 74 6.96 1.61 -11.84
CA ASN A 74 6.15 2.81 -11.64
C ASN A 74 6.79 4.04 -12.33
N PRO A 75 6.11 4.68 -13.31
CA PRO A 75 6.64 5.85 -14.01
C PRO A 75 6.55 7.16 -13.20
N TYR A 76 5.84 7.16 -12.07
CA TYR A 76 5.48 8.37 -11.30
C TYR A 76 4.84 9.47 -12.17
N LYS A 77 4.21 9.08 -13.28
CA LYS A 77 3.60 9.94 -14.29
C LYS A 77 2.37 9.25 -14.86
N ARG A 78 1.33 10.02 -15.17
CA ARG A 78 0.14 9.50 -15.87
C ARG A 78 0.50 9.26 -17.35
N LEU A 79 0.42 8.00 -17.77
CA LEU A 79 0.60 7.60 -19.16
C LEU A 79 -0.78 7.31 -19.78
N PRO A 80 -1.02 7.65 -21.06
CA PRO A 80 -2.30 7.43 -21.73
C PRO A 80 -2.50 5.96 -22.17
N ILE A 81 -2.08 5.00 -21.34
CA ILE A 81 -2.04 3.55 -21.66
C ILE A 81 -3.19 2.76 -21.04
N TYR A 82 -4.00 3.38 -20.18
CA TYR A 82 -5.16 2.77 -19.52
C TYR A 82 -6.50 3.27 -20.08
N THR A 83 -6.51 3.82 -21.30
CA THR A 83 -7.73 4.26 -21.96
C THR A 83 -8.50 3.08 -22.54
N ASP A 84 -9.82 3.25 -22.71
CA ASP A 84 -10.66 2.21 -23.32
C ASP A 84 -10.16 1.81 -24.70
N SER A 85 -9.72 2.76 -25.52
CA SER A 85 -9.16 2.47 -26.84
C SER A 85 -7.97 1.51 -26.77
N VAL A 86 -7.10 1.68 -25.77
CA VAL A 86 -5.95 0.78 -25.59
C VAL A 86 -6.43 -0.59 -25.11
N ALA A 87 -7.35 -0.65 -24.15
CA ALA A 87 -7.93 -1.91 -23.70
C ALA A 87 -8.52 -2.73 -24.87
N HIS A 88 -9.24 -2.08 -25.78
CA HIS A 88 -9.80 -2.72 -26.98
C HIS A 88 -8.75 -3.30 -27.93
N MET A 89 -7.56 -2.70 -28.01
CA MET A 89 -6.48 -3.22 -28.87
C MET A 89 -5.95 -4.58 -28.38
N PHE A 90 -6.01 -4.86 -27.08
CA PHE A 90 -5.50 -6.08 -26.48
C PHE A 90 -6.49 -7.24 -26.48
N MET A 91 -7.79 -6.96 -26.67
CA MET A 91 -8.83 -7.99 -26.62
C MET A 91 -8.64 -9.07 -27.70
N GLY A 92 -8.61 -10.33 -27.27
CA GLY A 92 -8.48 -11.49 -28.15
C GLY A 92 -7.10 -11.64 -28.81
N LYS A 93 -6.08 -10.88 -28.38
CA LYS A 93 -4.73 -10.95 -28.93
C LYS A 93 -3.85 -11.91 -28.15
N ARG A 94 -2.99 -12.68 -28.86
CA ARG A 94 -1.96 -13.47 -28.19
C ARG A 94 -0.85 -12.57 -27.67
N LYS A 95 -0.13 -13.05 -26.65
CA LYS A 95 1.01 -12.36 -26.01
C LYS A 95 2.08 -11.89 -27.00
N SER A 96 2.29 -12.60 -28.12
CA SER A 96 3.27 -12.24 -29.15
C SER A 96 2.77 -11.21 -30.18
N GLU A 97 1.48 -10.88 -30.19
CA GLU A 97 0.87 -9.95 -31.15
C GLU A 97 0.84 -8.51 -30.63
N MET A 98 0.99 -8.32 -29.33
CA MET A 98 0.90 -7.03 -28.66
C MET A 98 2.09 -6.83 -27.72
N PRO A 99 2.55 -5.57 -27.53
CA PRO A 99 3.64 -5.30 -26.61
C PRO A 99 3.26 -5.66 -25.17
N PRO A 100 4.23 -5.82 -24.26
CA PRO A 100 3.96 -6.13 -22.86
C PRO A 100 2.98 -5.13 -22.23
N HIS A 101 1.91 -5.64 -21.64
CA HIS A 101 0.91 -4.84 -20.95
C HIS A 101 0.12 -5.69 -19.96
N LEU A 102 -0.41 -5.05 -18.90
CA LEU A 102 -1.34 -5.69 -17.98
C LEU A 102 -2.58 -6.24 -18.69
N PHE A 103 -3.08 -5.52 -19.70
CA PHE A 103 -4.27 -5.92 -20.47
C PHE A 103 -4.08 -7.24 -21.23
N ALA A 104 -2.87 -7.51 -21.75
CA ALA A 104 -2.59 -8.81 -22.37
C ALA A 104 -2.68 -9.95 -21.36
N VAL A 105 -2.18 -9.75 -20.13
CA VAL A 105 -2.24 -10.75 -19.05
C VAL A 105 -3.69 -10.98 -18.62
N SER A 106 -4.47 -9.90 -18.47
CA SER A 106 -5.89 -9.98 -18.12
C SER A 106 -6.74 -10.66 -19.20
N ASP A 107 -6.52 -10.33 -20.49
CA ASP A 107 -7.21 -10.96 -21.61
C ASP A 107 -6.83 -12.44 -21.77
N GLU A 108 -5.56 -12.79 -21.55
CA GLU A 108 -5.10 -14.18 -21.55
C GLU A 108 -5.75 -15.01 -20.44
N ALA A 109 -5.84 -14.47 -19.22
CA ALA A 109 -6.55 -15.10 -18.12
C ALA A 109 -8.04 -15.28 -18.45
N TYR A 110 -8.70 -14.23 -18.96
CA TYR A 110 -10.11 -14.30 -19.33
C TYR A 110 -10.39 -15.34 -20.43
N ARG A 111 -9.59 -15.37 -21.50
CA ARG A 111 -9.72 -16.39 -22.55
C ARG A 111 -9.46 -17.79 -22.03
N SER A 112 -8.45 -17.96 -21.18
CA SER A 112 -8.14 -19.27 -20.58
C SER A 112 -9.26 -19.76 -19.68
N MET A 113 -9.90 -18.86 -18.93
CA MET A 113 -11.10 -19.18 -18.13
C MET A 113 -12.24 -19.70 -19.01
N LEU A 114 -12.51 -19.04 -20.15
CA LEU A 114 -13.57 -19.45 -21.07
C LEU A 114 -13.27 -20.77 -21.80
N GLN A 115 -12.00 -21.00 -22.16
CA GLN A 115 -11.58 -22.19 -22.91
C GLN A 115 -11.44 -23.42 -22.01
N ASN A 116 -10.85 -23.25 -20.83
CA ASN A 116 -10.54 -24.35 -19.93
C ASN A 116 -11.65 -24.60 -18.90
N HIS A 117 -12.60 -23.66 -18.75
CA HIS A 117 -13.64 -23.69 -17.73
C HIS A 117 -13.09 -23.77 -16.29
N GLU A 118 -11.95 -23.12 -16.07
CA GLU A 118 -11.26 -23.08 -14.77
C GLU A 118 -11.12 -21.65 -14.26
N ASN A 119 -11.28 -21.48 -12.95
CA ASN A 119 -11.03 -20.22 -12.27
C ASN A 119 -9.56 -19.79 -12.46
N GLN A 120 -9.34 -18.49 -12.61
CA GLN A 120 -8.00 -17.92 -12.77
C GLN A 120 -7.64 -17.07 -11.56
N SER A 121 -6.34 -16.95 -11.28
CA SER A 121 -5.82 -16.05 -10.27
C SER A 121 -4.70 -15.20 -10.87
N MET A 122 -4.67 -13.92 -10.50
CA MET A 122 -3.60 -13.00 -10.84
C MET A 122 -2.89 -12.59 -9.56
N LEU A 123 -1.64 -13.01 -9.38
CA LEU A 123 -0.81 -12.63 -8.25
C LEU A 123 -0.04 -11.36 -8.57
N ILE A 124 -0.34 -10.28 -7.84
CA ILE A 124 0.36 -8.99 -7.96
C ILE A 124 1.25 -8.83 -6.74
N THR A 125 2.55 -8.63 -6.95
CA THR A 125 3.53 -8.45 -5.88
C THR A 125 4.23 -7.11 -6.02
N GLY A 126 4.56 -6.49 -4.88
CA GLY A 126 5.29 -5.22 -4.79
C GLY A 126 5.62 -4.89 -3.34
N GLU A 127 6.79 -4.31 -3.10
CA GLU A 127 7.18 -3.79 -1.78
C GLU A 127 6.51 -2.41 -1.53
N SER A 128 6.23 -2.12 -0.25
CA SER A 128 5.60 -0.92 0.34
C SER A 128 4.91 0.07 -0.62
N GLY A 129 3.58 0.12 -0.51
CA GLY A 129 2.64 0.76 -1.43
C GLY A 129 1.48 -0.17 -1.84
N ALA A 130 1.57 -1.46 -1.47
CA ALA A 130 0.51 -2.45 -1.56
C ALA A 130 -0.16 -2.57 -0.18
N ASP A 131 -1.24 -1.82 0.02
CA ASP A 131 -2.00 -1.69 1.27
C ASP A 131 -2.55 -3.04 1.78
N LEU A 132 -1.73 -3.78 2.51
CA LEU A 132 -2.17 -4.92 3.31
C LEU A 132 -2.61 -4.42 4.69
N LEU A 133 -3.67 -5.02 5.24
CA LEU A 133 -4.16 -4.67 6.58
C LEU A 133 -3.09 -4.96 7.63
N GLU A 134 -2.50 -3.90 8.17
CA GLU A 134 -1.53 -3.93 9.24
C GLU A 134 -2.20 -3.56 10.57
N LYS A 135 -2.48 -4.57 11.42
CA LYS A 135 -3.17 -4.34 12.70
C LYS A 135 -2.36 -3.50 13.68
N SER A 136 -1.03 -3.61 13.70
CA SER A 136 -0.15 -2.81 14.58
C SER A 136 -0.33 -1.30 14.34
N ARG A 137 -0.61 -0.90 13.10
CA ARG A 137 -0.74 0.49 12.68
C ARG A 137 -1.85 1.24 13.41
N VAL A 138 -2.90 0.54 13.87
CA VAL A 138 -4.03 1.18 14.58
C VAL A 138 -3.68 1.65 15.99
N ILE A 139 -2.57 1.17 16.59
CA ILE A 139 -2.15 1.55 17.95
C ILE A 139 -0.71 2.05 18.03
N ARG A 140 0.07 1.95 16.95
CA ARG A 140 1.48 2.34 16.91
C ARG A 140 1.87 2.76 15.50
N GLN A 141 2.58 3.87 15.39
CA GLN A 141 3.12 4.37 14.12
C GLN A 141 4.64 4.56 14.24
N ALA A 142 5.40 4.22 13.19
CA ALA A 142 6.82 4.53 13.14
C ALA A 142 7.05 6.02 12.79
N PRO A 143 8.19 6.62 13.14
CA PRO A 143 8.53 7.98 12.72
C PRO A 143 8.46 8.14 11.19
N GLY A 144 7.83 9.20 10.71
CA GLY A 144 7.58 9.42 9.28
C GLY A 144 6.36 8.68 8.72
N GLU A 145 5.66 7.88 9.53
CA GLU A 145 4.40 7.26 9.15
C GLU A 145 3.19 7.93 9.81
N ARG A 146 2.02 7.67 9.23
CA ARG A 146 0.71 8.06 9.74
C ARG A 146 -0.15 6.81 10.02
N CYS A 147 -1.17 6.96 10.86
CA CYS A 147 -2.22 5.93 11.00
C CYS A 147 -3.13 5.92 9.74
N TYR A 148 -4.15 5.05 9.71
CA TYR A 148 -5.11 5.00 8.61
C TYR A 148 -5.85 6.34 8.41
N HIS A 149 -6.12 6.68 7.15
CA HIS A 149 -6.64 8.00 6.76
C HIS A 149 -7.97 8.38 7.41
N ILE A 150 -8.83 7.39 7.68
CA ILE A 150 -10.18 7.61 8.22
C ILE A 150 -10.18 8.45 9.52
N PHE A 151 -9.17 8.31 10.38
CA PHE A 151 -9.10 9.08 11.63
C PHE A 151 -8.87 10.59 11.40
N TYR A 152 -8.13 10.95 10.36
CA TYR A 152 -7.83 12.33 9.99
C TYR A 152 -8.95 12.92 9.13
N GLN A 153 -9.54 12.11 8.26
CA GLN A 153 -10.74 12.44 7.48
C GLN A 153 -11.92 12.80 8.39
N MET A 154 -12.25 11.96 9.38
CA MET A 154 -13.37 12.21 10.32
C MET A 154 -13.15 13.43 11.22
N THR A 155 -11.88 13.81 11.47
CA THR A 155 -11.52 14.99 12.27
C THR A 155 -11.29 16.24 11.41
N SER A 156 -11.44 16.14 10.08
CA SER A 156 -11.45 17.28 9.16
C SER A 156 -12.72 18.13 9.31
N ASP A 157 -12.79 19.25 8.59
CA ASP A 157 -13.93 20.18 8.65
C ASP A 157 -14.97 19.95 7.54
N TYR A 158 -14.86 18.89 6.73
CA TYR A 158 -15.84 18.59 5.66
C TYR A 158 -17.26 18.37 6.20
N LYS A 159 -17.40 17.60 7.28
CA LYS A 159 -18.65 17.37 8.02
C LYS A 159 -18.48 17.71 9.50
N ALA A 160 -18.41 19.01 9.78
CA ALA A 160 -18.19 19.51 11.14
C ALA A 160 -19.22 19.01 12.16
N GLU A 161 -20.43 18.66 11.72
CA GLU A 161 -21.50 18.07 12.53
C GLU A 161 -21.16 16.67 13.07
N LEU A 162 -20.21 15.95 12.47
CA LEU A 162 -19.80 14.62 12.95
C LEU A 162 -18.96 14.69 14.22
N LYS A 163 -18.10 15.70 14.38
CA LYS A 163 -17.25 15.84 15.58
C LYS A 163 -18.04 15.78 16.90
N PRO A 164 -19.13 16.56 17.10
CA PRO A 164 -19.93 16.46 18.33
C PRO A 164 -20.69 15.13 18.43
N LEU A 165 -21.18 14.56 17.32
CA LEU A 165 -21.87 13.26 17.33
C LEU A 165 -20.94 12.10 17.70
N LEU A 166 -19.65 12.24 17.36
CA LEU A 166 -18.60 11.27 17.60
C LEU A 166 -17.83 11.55 18.90
N LEU A 167 -18.18 12.60 19.64
CA LEU A 167 -17.50 13.01 20.88
C LEU A 167 -16.00 13.31 20.69
N LEU A 168 -15.62 13.73 19.48
CA LEU A 168 -14.26 14.12 19.13
C LEU A 168 -14.03 15.59 19.53
N ASP A 169 -13.89 15.82 20.83
CA ASP A 169 -13.80 17.13 21.49
C ASP A 169 -12.38 17.60 21.77
N ARG A 170 -11.36 16.77 21.50
CA ARG A 170 -9.95 17.09 21.76
C ARG A 170 -9.17 17.33 20.46
N PRO A 171 -8.05 18.06 20.52
CA PRO A 171 -7.10 18.12 19.41
C PRO A 171 -6.62 16.72 19.02
N MET A 172 -6.38 16.48 17.72
CA MET A 172 -5.95 15.17 17.18
C MET A 172 -4.73 14.58 17.92
N ARG A 173 -3.78 15.44 18.33
CA ARG A 173 -2.58 15.07 19.09
C ARG A 173 -2.85 14.38 20.42
N GLU A 174 -4.05 14.54 20.97
CA GLU A 174 -4.43 13.96 22.26
C GLU A 174 -5.04 12.56 22.12
N TYR A 175 -5.27 12.04 20.91
CA TYR A 175 -5.73 10.67 20.69
C TYR A 175 -4.54 9.75 20.47
N TRP A 176 -4.03 9.15 21.55
CA TRP A 176 -2.73 8.49 21.58
C TRP A 176 -2.56 7.39 20.51
N PHE A 177 -3.58 6.56 20.26
CA PHE A 177 -3.49 5.47 19.29
C PHE A 177 -3.25 5.91 17.85
N VAL A 178 -3.59 7.15 17.50
CA VAL A 178 -3.57 7.64 16.11
C VAL A 178 -2.66 8.86 15.93
N ALA A 179 -1.95 9.27 16.98
CA ALA A 179 -1.18 10.51 16.98
C ALA A 179 0.25 10.38 17.53
N GLN A 180 0.88 9.21 17.36
CA GLN A 180 2.27 8.99 17.83
C GLN A 180 3.35 9.52 16.87
N ALA A 181 2.99 9.79 15.62
CA ALA A 181 3.93 10.21 14.57
C ALA A 181 3.32 11.34 13.71
N GLU A 182 3.33 11.19 12.37
CA GLU A 182 2.83 12.23 11.47
C GLU A 182 1.29 12.30 11.52
N LEU A 183 0.75 13.53 11.44
CA LEU A 183 -0.70 13.77 11.40
C LEU A 183 -1.17 14.23 10.02
N THR A 184 -0.29 14.81 9.24
CA THR A 184 -0.53 15.35 7.91
C THR A 184 0.39 14.67 6.92
N VAL A 185 -0.04 14.58 5.67
CA VAL A 185 0.75 14.04 4.56
C VAL A 185 0.86 15.11 3.49
N ASP A 186 2.07 15.35 2.97
CA ASP A 186 2.30 16.34 1.93
C ASP A 186 1.47 16.04 0.68
N GLY A 187 0.70 17.03 0.23
CA GLY A 187 -0.16 16.91 -0.96
C GLY A 187 -1.48 16.16 -0.76
N MET A 188 -1.86 15.85 0.48
CA MET A 188 -3.15 15.23 0.82
C MET A 188 -4.07 16.24 1.53
N ASP A 189 -5.31 16.37 1.05
CA ASP A 189 -6.37 17.12 1.71
C ASP A 189 -7.37 16.14 2.35
N ASP A 190 -7.28 15.95 3.66
CA ASP A 190 -8.15 15.02 4.39
C ASP A 190 -9.64 15.38 4.29
N ALA A 191 -10.00 16.65 4.04
CA ALA A 191 -11.40 17.05 3.86
C ALA A 191 -11.93 16.63 2.49
N GLU A 192 -11.13 16.79 1.43
CA GLU A 192 -11.48 16.30 0.09
C GLU A 192 -11.57 14.77 0.06
N GLU A 193 -10.60 14.09 0.67
CA GLU A 193 -10.60 12.63 0.78
C GLU A 193 -11.79 12.12 1.60
N PHE A 194 -12.18 12.84 2.66
CA PHE A 194 -13.35 12.46 3.45
C PHE A 194 -14.65 12.58 2.65
N LYS A 195 -14.76 13.58 1.78
CA LYS A 195 -15.91 13.71 0.87
C LYS A 195 -16.04 12.49 -0.03
N LEU A 196 -14.95 12.09 -0.68
CA LEU A 196 -14.94 10.89 -1.54
C LEU A 196 -15.28 9.63 -0.74
N THR A 197 -14.76 9.51 0.48
CA THR A 197 -15.05 8.38 1.38
C THR A 197 -16.52 8.32 1.78
N ASP A 198 -17.12 9.46 2.13
CA ASP A 198 -18.54 9.53 2.52
C ASP A 198 -19.47 9.26 1.32
N GLU A 199 -19.14 9.76 0.13
CA GLU A 199 -19.87 9.46 -1.12
C GLU A 199 -19.74 7.96 -1.50
N ALA A 200 -18.58 7.34 -1.25
CA ALA A 200 -18.37 5.92 -1.52
C ALA A 200 -19.29 5.02 -0.69
N PHE A 201 -19.58 5.36 0.57
CA PHE A 201 -20.57 4.64 1.38
C PHE A 201 -21.97 4.67 0.73
N ASP A 202 -22.36 5.82 0.15
CA ASP A 202 -23.67 5.97 -0.49
C ASP A 202 -23.75 5.17 -1.80
N ILE A 203 -22.66 5.16 -2.59
CA ILE A 203 -22.54 4.33 -3.81
C ILE A 203 -22.61 2.84 -3.47
N LEU A 204 -22.01 2.42 -2.35
CA LEU A 204 -22.06 1.05 -1.84
C LEU A 204 -23.36 0.71 -1.10
N HIS A 205 -24.34 1.62 -1.11
CA HIS A 205 -25.68 1.44 -0.53
C HIS A 205 -25.71 1.21 0.99
N PHE A 206 -24.76 1.79 1.73
CA PHE A 206 -24.87 1.86 3.19
C PHE A 206 -25.98 2.83 3.57
N THR A 207 -26.79 2.45 4.54
CA THR A 207 -27.75 3.38 5.15
C THR A 207 -27.01 4.47 5.94
N ALA A 208 -27.68 5.61 6.17
CA ALA A 208 -27.12 6.67 7.00
C ALA A 208 -26.78 6.19 8.43
N GLU A 209 -27.55 5.23 8.96
CA GLU A 209 -27.30 4.62 10.27
C GLU A 209 -26.06 3.73 10.25
N GLU A 210 -25.92 2.84 9.26
CA GLU A 210 -24.72 1.99 9.12
C GLU A 210 -23.46 2.82 8.95
N LYS A 211 -23.51 3.86 8.09
CA LYS A 211 -22.41 4.81 7.89
C LYS A 211 -22.01 5.50 9.20
N LEU A 212 -23.00 6.03 9.94
CA LEU A 212 -22.74 6.64 11.24
C LEU A 212 -22.17 5.64 12.25
N ASN A 213 -22.64 4.39 12.25
CA ASN A 213 -22.11 3.34 13.12
C ASN A 213 -20.66 3.00 12.81
N CYS A 214 -20.25 2.99 11.54
CA CYS A 214 -18.84 2.86 11.15
C CYS A 214 -17.99 4.01 11.73
N TYR A 215 -18.46 5.25 11.62
CA TYR A 215 -17.76 6.40 12.20
C TYR A 215 -17.70 6.33 13.73
N LYS A 216 -18.78 5.90 14.40
CA LYS A 216 -18.80 5.67 15.85
C LYS A 216 -17.78 4.63 16.28
N LEU A 217 -17.62 3.54 15.53
CA LEU A 217 -16.62 2.50 15.82
C LEU A 217 -15.19 3.07 15.73
N MET A 218 -14.89 3.89 14.73
CA MET A 218 -13.58 4.53 14.58
C MET A 218 -13.31 5.56 15.68
N SER A 219 -14.31 6.37 16.04
CA SER A 219 -14.18 7.30 17.17
C SER A 219 -13.96 6.57 18.50
N ALA A 220 -14.71 5.49 18.74
CA ALA A 220 -14.56 4.68 19.94
C ALA A 220 -13.14 4.12 20.08
N HIS A 221 -12.51 3.70 18.97
CA HIS A 221 -11.11 3.27 18.96
C HIS A 221 -10.15 4.38 19.43
N MET A 222 -10.38 5.62 18.99
CA MET A 222 -9.58 6.77 19.42
C MET A 222 -9.71 7.02 20.94
N HIS A 223 -10.94 6.94 21.48
CA HIS A 223 -11.19 7.09 22.92
C HIS A 223 -10.63 5.92 23.75
N ILE A 224 -10.72 4.68 23.26
CA ILE A 224 -10.12 3.51 23.92
C ILE A 224 -8.61 3.70 24.10
N GLY A 225 -7.93 4.29 23.12
CA GLY A 225 -6.51 4.59 23.20
C GLY A 225 -6.12 5.57 24.31
N ASN A 226 -7.08 6.30 24.86
CA ASN A 226 -6.89 7.28 25.92
C ASN A 226 -7.34 6.79 27.30
N MET A 227 -7.88 5.57 27.40
CA MET A 227 -8.24 4.99 28.70
C MET A 227 -6.98 4.73 29.53
N LYS A 228 -6.96 5.25 30.76
CA LYS A 228 -5.83 5.11 31.69
C LYS A 228 -6.19 4.22 32.86
N PHE A 229 -5.23 3.41 33.26
CA PHE A 229 -5.34 2.52 34.40
C PHE A 229 -4.14 2.76 35.32
N LYS A 230 -4.36 2.64 36.62
CA LYS A 230 -3.33 2.71 37.65
C LYS A 230 -3.32 1.43 38.47
N GLN A 231 -2.19 1.12 39.08
CA GLN A 231 -2.10 0.00 40.00
C GLN A 231 -2.74 0.36 41.35
N ARG A 232 -3.52 -0.55 41.92
CA ARG A 232 -4.04 -0.38 43.27
C ARG A 232 -2.92 -0.38 44.32
N PRO A 233 -2.99 0.49 45.34
CA PRO A 233 -1.98 0.51 46.38
C PRO A 233 -1.85 -0.85 47.07
N ARG A 234 -0.65 -1.45 47.00
CA ARG A 234 -0.30 -2.75 47.64
C ARG A 234 -1.01 -3.96 47.05
N GLU A 235 -1.63 -3.84 45.87
CA GLU A 235 -2.22 -4.96 45.12
C GLU A 235 -1.59 -5.03 43.71
N GLU A 236 -1.56 -6.20 43.08
CA GLU A 236 -1.14 -6.34 41.67
C GLU A 236 -2.28 -6.00 40.68
N GLN A 237 -3.50 -5.80 41.17
CA GLN A 237 -4.67 -5.47 40.38
C GLN A 237 -4.62 -4.01 39.89
N ALA A 238 -5.02 -3.79 38.64
CA ALA A 238 -5.23 -2.44 38.11
C ALA A 238 -6.61 -1.88 38.52
N GLU A 239 -6.77 -0.57 38.42
CA GLU A 239 -8.05 0.12 38.48
C GLU A 239 -8.07 1.28 37.46
N PRO A 240 -9.24 1.70 36.97
CA PRO A 240 -9.32 2.85 36.09
C PRO A 240 -8.80 4.09 36.83
N ASP A 241 -7.95 4.87 36.18
CA ASP A 241 -7.48 6.13 36.75
C ASP A 241 -8.56 7.21 36.62
N GLU A 242 -9.19 7.25 35.44
CA GLU A 242 -10.33 8.10 35.06
C GLU A 242 -11.33 7.26 34.25
N ILE A 243 -12.60 7.70 34.18
CA ILE A 243 -13.67 6.96 33.48
C ILE A 243 -14.28 7.72 32.30
N ASP A 244 -13.95 9.00 32.11
CA ASP A 244 -14.56 9.88 31.09
C ASP A 244 -14.50 9.28 29.67
N GLU A 245 -13.34 8.76 29.27
CA GLU A 245 -13.18 8.14 27.93
C GLU A 245 -13.98 6.83 27.81
N ALA A 246 -14.12 6.07 28.91
CA ALA A 246 -14.96 4.87 28.94
C ALA A 246 -16.46 5.21 28.86
N GLU A 247 -16.89 6.31 29.48
CA GLU A 247 -18.27 6.80 29.40
C GLU A 247 -18.62 7.32 28.01
N LYS A 248 -17.70 8.05 27.35
CA LYS A 248 -17.85 8.48 25.96
C LYS A 248 -18.08 7.29 25.03
N VAL A 249 -17.28 6.23 25.16
CA VAL A 249 -17.42 5.02 24.35
C VAL A 249 -18.76 4.30 24.63
N THR A 250 -19.08 4.07 25.90
CA THR A 250 -20.24 3.24 26.27
C THR A 250 -21.56 3.97 26.17
N SER A 251 -21.73 5.03 26.95
CA SER A 251 -22.99 5.76 27.05
C SER A 251 -23.17 6.71 25.87
N GLY A 252 -22.08 7.34 25.45
CA GLY A 252 -22.08 8.31 24.36
C GLY A 252 -22.26 7.69 22.97
N LEU A 253 -21.34 6.81 22.57
CA LEU A 253 -21.30 6.28 21.20
C LEU A 253 -22.21 5.06 21.02
N PHE A 254 -22.15 4.09 21.94
CA PHE A 254 -22.86 2.80 21.82
C PHE A 254 -24.14 2.68 22.65
N SER A 255 -24.47 3.69 23.46
CA SER A 255 -25.65 3.73 24.34
C SER A 255 -25.83 2.46 25.20
N THR A 256 -24.73 1.84 25.63
CA THR A 256 -24.76 0.64 26.49
C THR A 256 -24.89 1.04 27.95
N THR A 257 -26.11 1.03 28.50
CA THR A 257 -26.42 1.52 29.86
C THR A 257 -26.08 0.55 31.00
N ASN A 258 -25.81 -0.73 30.72
CA ASN A 258 -25.58 -1.78 31.73
C ASN A 258 -24.19 -2.44 31.66
N TYR A 259 -23.27 -1.91 30.87
CA TYR A 259 -21.93 -2.50 30.69
C TYR A 259 -20.86 -1.57 31.26
N HIS A 260 -20.12 -2.06 32.26
CA HIS A 260 -18.95 -1.39 32.81
C HIS A 260 -17.70 -2.00 32.17
N PRO A 261 -17.24 -1.50 31.00
CA PRO A 261 -16.13 -2.11 30.26
C PRO A 261 -14.85 -2.16 31.10
N THR A 262 -14.65 -1.15 31.96
CA THR A 262 -13.55 -1.11 32.93
C THR A 262 -13.55 -2.29 33.90
N ARG A 263 -14.71 -2.86 34.27
CA ARG A 263 -14.77 -4.07 35.10
C ARG A 263 -14.49 -5.35 34.33
N SER A 264 -14.62 -5.34 33.01
CA SER A 264 -14.31 -6.51 32.16
C SER A 264 -12.86 -6.50 31.64
N MET A 265 -12.20 -5.33 31.66
CA MET A 265 -10.81 -5.17 31.24
C MET A 265 -9.78 -5.43 32.35
N ILE A 266 -10.22 -5.52 33.61
CA ILE A 266 -9.39 -5.68 34.80
C ILE A 266 -9.79 -6.97 35.51
#